data_AF-A0A0B6Z193-F1
#
_entry.id   AF-A0A0B6Z193-F1
#
_cell.length_a   1.000
_cell.length_b   1.000
_cell.length_c   1.000
_cell.angle_alpha   90.00
_cell.angle_beta   90.00
_cell.angle_gamma   90.00
#
_symmetry.space_group_name_H-M   'P 1'
#
loop_
_entity.id
_entity.type
_entity.pdbx_description
1 polymer ?
#
loop_
_entity_poly.entity_id
_entity_poly.type
_entity_poly.pdbx_seq_one_letter_code
_entity_poly.pdbx_strand_id
1 'polypeptide(L)'
;AKMCVKNRRLDVASVCLGNMGHARGAKALREALKEPELDARVAVLAIQLGLYEDAERLFKNCKRYDLLNEFYQNRGQWLKALQTA
;
A
#
# COMPACT_ATOMS: atom_id res chain seq x y z
N ALA A 1 -12.51 6.12 -0.68
CA ALA A 1 -11.10 5.69 -0.81
C ALA A 1 -10.88 4.40 -1.62
N LYS A 2 -11.71 3.35 -1.55
CA LYS A 2 -11.51 2.10 -2.34
C LYS A 2 -11.41 2.32 -3.86
N MET A 3 -12.19 3.26 -4.41
CA MET A 3 -12.10 3.64 -5.83
C MET A 3 -10.78 4.32 -6.22
N CYS A 4 -10.07 4.94 -5.27
CA CYS A 4 -8.76 5.56 -5.51
C CYS A 4 -7.68 4.51 -5.77
N VAL A 5 -7.80 3.32 -5.16
CA VAL A 5 -6.89 2.20 -5.41
C VAL A 5 -7.09 1.66 -6.82
N LYS A 6 -8.35 1.44 -7.23
CA LYS A 6 -8.68 0.96 -8.59
C LYS A 6 -8.27 1.94 -9.69
N ASN A 7 -8.48 3.24 -9.46
CA ASN A 7 -8.21 4.29 -10.45
C ASN A 7 -6.82 4.93 -10.29
N ARG A 8 -6.00 4.45 -9.35
CA ARG A 8 -4.66 4.98 -9.04
C ARG A 8 -4.64 6.50 -8.76
N ARG A 9 -5.74 7.07 -8.25
CA ARG A 9 -5.91 8.50 -7.94
C ARG A 9 -5.49 8.80 -6.50
N LEU A 10 -4.18 9.00 -6.31
CA LEU A 10 -3.55 9.24 -5.01
C LEU A 10 -3.78 10.66 -4.46
N ASP A 11 -3.94 11.61 -5.36
CA ASP A 11 -4.35 12.99 -5.09
C ASP A 11 -5.62 13.05 -4.24
N VAL A 12 -6.68 12.37 -4.70
CA VAL A 12 -7.97 12.30 -4.00
C VAL A 12 -7.90 11.41 -2.75
N ALA A 13 -7.00 10.42 -2.75
CA ALA A 13 -6.83 9.53 -1.60
C ALA A 13 -6.35 10.28 -0.36
N SER A 14 -5.46 11.28 -0.52
CA SER A 14 -4.98 12.11 0.59
C SER A 14 -6.11 12.88 1.28
N VAL A 15 -7.00 13.49 0.48
CA VAL A 15 -8.18 14.22 0.95
C VAL A 15 -9.18 13.27 1.61
N CYS A 16 -9.42 12.11 1.00
CA CYS A 16 -10.31 11.09 1.55
C CYS A 16 -9.85 10.61 2.93
N LEU A 17 -8.55 10.36 3.10
CA LEU A 17 -8.00 9.93 4.40
C LEU A 17 -8.13 11.03 5.45
N GLY A 18 -7.96 12.30 5.07
CA GLY A 18 -8.21 13.46 5.94
C GLY A 18 -9.68 13.53 6.40
N ASN A 19 -10.62 13.44 5.45
CA ASN A 19 -12.06 13.48 5.76
C ASN A 19 -12.53 12.28 6.58
N MET A 20 -11.86 11.13 6.47
CA MET A 20 -12.14 9.93 7.28
C MET A 20 -11.50 9.97 8.68
N GLY A 21 -10.75 11.03 9.03
CA GLY A 21 -10.00 11.09 10.29
C GLY A 21 -8.86 10.06 10.37
N HIS A 22 -8.46 9.48 9.24
CA HIS A 22 -7.52 8.36 9.18
C HIS A 22 -6.06 8.85 9.15
N ALA A 23 -5.65 9.53 10.23
CA ALA A 23 -4.36 10.22 10.32
C ALA A 23 -3.15 9.32 10.07
N ARG A 24 -3.16 8.09 10.59
CA ARG A 24 -2.07 7.10 10.37
C ARG A 24 -1.93 6.76 8.89
N GLY A 25 -3.05 6.50 8.21
CA GLY A 25 -3.02 6.21 6.78
C GLY A 25 -2.63 7.43 5.94
N ALA A 26 -3.02 8.65 6.35
CA ALA A 26 -2.58 9.87 5.69
C ALA A 26 -1.07 10.13 5.84
N LYS A 27 -0.47 9.70 6.97
CA LYS A 27 0.99 9.71 7.15
C LYS A 27 1.67 8.65 6.27
N ALA A 28 1.20 7.40 6.34
CA ALA A 28 1.75 6.30 5.54
C ALA A 28 1.69 6.59 4.03
N LEU A 29 0.59 7.18 3.55
CA LEU A 29 0.47 7.61 2.16
C LEU A 29 1.50 8.68 1.78
N ARG A 30 1.74 9.66 2.67
CA ARG A 30 2.75 10.72 2.44
C ARG A 30 4.16 10.14 2.36
N GLU A 31 4.49 9.15 3.18
CA GLU A 31 5.77 8.45 3.12
C GLU A 31 5.89 7.64 1.82
N ALA A 32 4.83 6.92 1.45
CA ALA A 32 4.78 6.13 0.24
C ALA A 32 4.93 6.95 -1.03
N LEU A 33 4.49 8.22 -1.07
CA LEU A 33 4.66 9.11 -2.23
C LEU A 33 6.14 9.30 -2.65
N LYS A 34 7.10 8.97 -1.79
CA LYS A 34 8.54 8.97 -2.10
C LYS A 34 8.96 7.80 -2.98
N GLU A 35 8.21 6.71 -2.98
CA GLU A 35 8.52 5.54 -3.81
C GLU A 35 8.48 5.91 -5.30
N PRO A 36 9.41 5.42 -6.13
CA PRO A 36 9.41 5.74 -7.55
C PRO A 36 8.21 5.11 -8.28
N GLU A 37 7.80 3.91 -7.89
CA GLU A 37 6.72 3.17 -8.56
C GLU A 37 5.34 3.58 -8.06
N LEU A 38 4.48 4.00 -8.99
CA LEU A 38 3.07 4.33 -8.69
C LEU A 38 2.35 3.18 -7.99
N ASP A 39 2.60 1.94 -8.42
CA ASP A 39 1.95 0.76 -7.86
C ASP A 39 2.36 0.52 -6.40
N ALA A 40 3.60 0.84 -6.00
CA ALA A 40 4.03 0.78 -4.61
C ALA A 40 3.27 1.82 -3.75
N ARG A 41 3.11 3.05 -4.27
CA ARG A 41 2.33 4.12 -3.60
C ARG A 41 0.87 3.69 -3.38
N VAL A 42 0.25 3.10 -4.41
CA VAL A 42 -1.13 2.63 -4.38
C VAL A 42 -1.26 1.41 -3.46
N ALA A 43 -0.25 0.54 -3.40
CA ALA A 43 -0.24 -0.61 -2.50
C ALA A 43 -0.27 -0.17 -1.03
N VAL A 44 0.50 0.85 -0.64
CA VAL A 44 0.46 1.38 0.73
C VAL A 44 -0.92 1.93 1.08
N LEU A 45 -1.58 2.65 0.16
CA LEU A 45 -2.97 3.08 0.34
C LEU A 45 -3.90 1.87 0.52
N ALA A 46 -3.74 0.83 -0.30
CA ALA A 46 -4.54 -0.38 -0.24
C ALA A 46 -4.42 -1.08 1.13
N ILE A 47 -3.21 -1.16 1.70
CA ILE A 47 -2.98 -1.67 3.06
C ILE A 47 -3.80 -0.89 4.09
N GLN A 48 -3.75 0.45 4.05
CA GLN A 48 -4.46 1.31 5.01
C GLN A 48 -5.98 1.18 4.90
N LEU A 49 -6.49 0.74 3.75
CA LEU A 49 -7.92 0.50 3.51
C LEU A 49 -8.33 -0.97 3.71
N GLY A 50 -7.40 -1.84 4.11
CA GLY A 50 -7.65 -3.27 4.30
C GLY A 50 -7.80 -4.07 3.01
N LEU A 51 -7.37 -3.52 1.87
CA LEU A 51 -7.40 -4.17 0.55
C LEU A 51 -6.08 -4.93 0.32
N TYR A 52 -5.85 -5.98 1.11
CA TYR A 52 -4.57 -6.66 1.17
C TYR A 52 -4.22 -7.45 -0.10
N GLU A 53 -5.22 -8.05 -0.75
CA GLU A 53 -5.05 -8.79 -1.99
C GLU A 53 -4.61 -7.86 -3.13
N ASP A 54 -5.16 -6.64 -3.17
CA ASP A 54 -4.76 -5.63 -4.13
C ASP A 54 -3.35 -5.11 -3.83
N ALA A 55 -3.01 -4.89 -2.55
CA ALA A 55 -1.66 -4.50 -2.15
C ALA A 55 -0.59 -5.54 -2.57
N GLU A 56 -0.84 -6.82 -2.32
CA GLU A 56 0.06 -7.91 -2.70
C GLU A 56 0.28 -7.94 -4.22
N ARG A 57 -0.78 -7.82 -5.01
CA ARG A 57 -0.70 -7.76 -6.48
C ARG A 57 0.09 -6.55 -6.97
N LEU A 58 -0.16 -5.38 -6.39
CA LEU A 58 0.52 -4.15 -6.78
C LEU A 58 2.03 -4.21 -6.49
N PHE A 59 2.44 -4.73 -5.33
CA PHE A 59 3.87 -4.90 -5.03
C PHE A 59 4.56 -5.92 -5.95
N LYS A 60 3.89 -7.02 -6.29
CA LYS A 60 4.41 -7.99 -7.28
C LYS A 60 4.55 -7.36 -8.66
N ASN A 61 3.58 -6.55 -9.09
CA ASN A 61 3.62 -5.88 -10.39
C ASN A 61 4.78 -4.89 -10.52
N CYS A 62 5.07 -4.11 -9.47
CA CYS A 62 6.21 -3.19 -9.46
C CYS A 62 7.53 -3.84 -9.06
N LYS A 63 7.54 -5.15 -8.74
CA LYS A 63 8.72 -5.91 -8.32
C LYS A 63 9.44 -5.33 -7.09
N ARG A 64 8.74 -4.57 -6.24
CA ARG A 64 9.25 -4.16 -4.90
C ARG A 64 9.03 -5.28 -3.90
N TYR A 65 9.87 -6.30 -4.02
CA TYR A 65 9.85 -7.48 -3.14
C TYR A 65 10.29 -7.17 -1.71
N ASP A 66 11.07 -6.11 -1.51
CA ASP A 66 11.39 -5.54 -0.21
C ASP A 66 10.12 -5.08 0.54
N LEU A 67 9.32 -4.22 -0.07
CA LEU A 67 8.07 -3.73 0.51
C LEU A 67 7.04 -4.87 0.65
N LEU A 68 7.05 -5.82 -0.29
CA LEU A 68 6.21 -7.02 -0.20
C LEU A 68 6.61 -7.91 0.98
N ASN A 69 7.90 -8.06 1.23
CA ASN A 69 8.42 -8.84 2.35
C ASN A 69 8.04 -8.18 3.68
N GLU A 70 8.28 -6.86 3.83
CA GLU A 70 7.82 -6.10 4.99
C GLU A 70 6.30 -6.23 5.21
N PHE A 71 5.53 -6.16 4.12
CA PHE A 71 4.08 -6.37 4.16
C PHE A 71 3.70 -7.76 4.72
N TYR A 72 4.37 -8.82 4.28
CA TYR A 72 4.12 -10.17 4.80
C TYR A 72 4.54 -10.31 6.26
N GLN A 73 5.68 -9.75 6.67
CA GLN A 73 6.14 -9.78 8.06
C GLN A 73 5.15 -9.08 8.99
N ASN A 74 4.71 -7.88 8.62
CA ASN A 74 3.71 -7.10 9.37
C ASN A 74 2.35 -7.82 9.49
N ARG A 75 2.07 -8.75 8.57
CA ARG A 75 0.86 -9.59 8.57
C ARG A 75 1.06 -10.96 9.24
N GLY A 76 2.26 -11.26 9.74
CA GLY A 76 2.62 -12.56 10.32
C GLY A 76 2.72 -13.70 9.30
N GLN A 77 2.80 -13.40 8.00
CA GLN A 77 2.89 -14.37 6.92
C GLN A 77 4.35 -14.80 6.68
N TRP A 78 5.00 -15.34 7.73
CA TRP A 78 6.44 -15.62 7.74
C TRP A 78 6.91 -16.59 6.65
N LEU A 79 6.11 -17.60 6.33
CA LEU A 79 6.43 -18.53 5.24
C LEU A 79 6.52 -17.81 3.88
N LYS A 80 5.59 -16.89 3.61
CA LYS A 80 5.63 -16.09 2.37
C LYS A 80 6.75 -15.06 2.40
N ALA A 81 7.00 -14.44 3.55
CA ALA A 81 8.11 -13.50 3.76
C ALA A 81 9.46 -14.17 3.42
N LEU A 82 9.70 -15.37 3.94
CA LEU A 82 10.90 -16.16 3.66
C LEU A 82 11.03 -16.57 2.19
N GLN A 83 9.92 -16.85 1.49
CA GLN A 83 9.94 -17.16 0.05
C GLN A 83 10.18 -15.93 -0.83
N THR A 84 9.93 -14.74 -0.30
CA THR A 84 10.04 -13.47 -1.03
C THR A 84 11.41 -12.80 -0.81
N ALA A 85 12.08 -13.12 0.30
CA ALA A 85 13.43 -12.68 0.65
C ALA A 85 14.50 -13.28 -0.28
#